data_AF-A0A6I9S8S2-F1
#
_entry.id   AF-A0A6I9S8S2-F1
#
_cell.length_a   1.000
_cell.length_b   1.000
_cell.length_c   1.000
_cell.angle_alpha   90.00
_cell.angle_beta   90.00
_cell.angle_gamma   90.00
#
_symmetry.space_group_name_H-M   'P 1'
#
loop_
_entity.id
_entity.type
_entity.pdbx_description
1 polymer ?
#
loop_
_entity_poly.entity_id
_entity_poly.type
_entity_poly.pdbx_seq_one_letter_code
_entity_poly.pdbx_strand_id
1 'polypeptide(L)'
;MFPLEPPVVCDFDWELDDLEEFTDELIEEEALPNDQKDAFKEYVKEQVREQKREQRLAKEARKKAIEDMAPEMRAAFENMLFYKFYPVQTPDTPDISNVKVPYINRYYGKAHAVM
;
A
#
# COMPACT_ATOMS: atom_id res chain seq x y z
N MET A 1 4.12 4.69 19.22
CA MET A 1 5.19 5.31 20.04
C MET A 1 5.12 4.66 21.41
N PHE A 2 6.15 3.94 21.81
CA PHE A 2 6.15 3.28 23.11
C PHE A 2 6.39 4.32 24.22
N PRO A 3 5.53 4.38 25.26
CA PRO A 3 5.59 5.41 26.29
C PRO A 3 6.71 5.14 27.30
N LEU A 4 7.94 5.49 26.92
CA LEU A 4 9.13 5.53 27.78
C LEU A 4 9.61 7.00 27.91
N GLU A 5 10.46 7.31 28.89
CA GLU A 5 11.20 8.57 28.96
C GLU A 5 12.69 8.31 28.70
N PRO A 6 13.26 8.65 27.52
CA PRO A 6 12.61 9.19 26.32
C PRO A 6 11.80 8.13 25.54
N PRO A 7 10.78 8.53 24.76
CA PRO A 7 9.90 7.58 24.10
C PRO A 7 10.59 6.87 22.93
N VAL A 8 10.35 5.57 22.81
CA VAL A 8 10.89 4.78 21.70
C VAL A 8 10.02 5.00 20.47
N VAL A 9 10.65 5.52 19.41
CA VAL A 9 10.07 5.74 18.09
C VAL A 9 10.83 4.88 17.10
N CYS A 10 10.13 3.94 16.47
CA CYS A 10 10.70 3.00 15.52
C CYS A 10 9.64 2.61 14.50
N ASP A 11 10.10 2.23 13.30
CA ASP A 11 9.26 1.68 12.25
C ASP A 11 9.38 0.15 12.31
N PHE A 12 8.26 -0.54 12.53
CA PHE A 12 8.20 -2.01 12.59
C PHE A 12 7.26 -2.52 11.50
N ASP A 13 7.77 -3.36 10.62
CA ASP A 13 7.02 -4.05 9.57
C ASP A 13 6.70 -5.49 10.03
N TRP A 14 5.47 -5.73 10.47
CA TRP A 14 5.06 -7.07 10.91
C TRP A 14 5.07 -8.16 9.82
N GLU A 15 5.27 -7.81 8.55
CA GLU A 15 5.39 -8.78 7.45
C GLU A 15 6.84 -9.19 7.20
N LEU A 16 7.80 -8.30 7.47
CA LEU A 16 9.22 -8.49 7.15
C LEU A 16 10.09 -8.64 8.38
N ASP A 17 9.73 -8.01 9.49
CA ASP A 17 10.54 -7.96 10.71
C ASP A 17 10.15 -9.07 11.68
N ASP A 18 11.16 -9.73 12.25
CA ASP A 18 10.98 -10.63 13.39
C ASP A 18 10.96 -9.79 14.67
N LEU A 19 9.90 -9.97 15.48
CA LEU A 19 9.71 -9.17 16.70
C LEU A 19 10.78 -9.42 17.76
N GLU A 20 11.34 -10.63 17.83
CA GLU A 20 12.40 -10.94 18.79
C GLU A 20 13.68 -10.23 18.40
N GLU A 21 14.13 -10.45 17.16
CA GLU A 21 15.35 -9.86 16.60
C GLU A 21 15.30 -8.33 16.65
N PHE A 22 14.18 -7.74 16.21
CA PHE A 22 13.98 -6.29 16.24
C PHE A 22 14.04 -5.70 17.65
N THR A 23 13.50 -6.42 18.65
CA THR A 23 13.55 -5.92 20.03
C THR A 23 14.95 -6.08 20.63
N ASP A 24 15.66 -7.15 20.26
CA ASP A 24 17.04 -7.36 20.70
C ASP A 24 17.98 -6.29 20.11
N GLU A 25 17.84 -5.95 18.83
CA GLU A 25 18.58 -4.84 18.20
C GLU A 25 18.34 -3.51 18.92
N LEU A 26 17.08 -3.19 19.28
CA LEU A 26 16.75 -1.98 20.04
C LEU A 26 17.40 -1.94 21.44
N ILE A 27 17.61 -3.10 22.06
CA ILE A 27 18.30 -3.20 23.36
C ILE A 27 19.81 -3.03 23.16
N GLU A 28 20.38 -3.63 22.11
CA GLU A 28 21.80 -3.48 21.75
C GLU A 28 22.15 -2.02 21.42
N GLU A 29 21.24 -1.27 20.79
CA GLU A 29 21.36 0.15 20.51
C GLU A 29 21.10 1.06 21.72
N GLU A 30 20.84 0.49 22.91
CA GLU A 30 20.48 1.20 24.15
C GLU A 30 19.20 2.06 24.02
N ALA A 31 18.39 1.82 22.99
CA ALA A 31 17.13 2.53 22.76
C ALA A 31 15.98 1.97 23.62
N LEU A 32 16.04 0.67 23.96
CA LEU A 32 15.09 0.01 24.83
C LEU A 32 15.80 -0.64 26.03
N PRO A 33 15.37 -0.34 27.27
CA PRO A 33 15.86 -1.05 28.45
C PRO A 33 15.46 -2.53 28.42
N ASN A 34 16.40 -3.43 28.76
CA ASN A 34 16.16 -4.88 28.73
C ASN A 34 15.01 -5.31 29.67
N ASP A 35 14.85 -4.63 30.81
CA ASP A 35 13.74 -4.84 31.74
C ASP A 35 12.36 -4.52 31.15
N GLN A 36 12.31 -3.73 30.07
CA GLN A 36 11.08 -3.38 29.37
C GLN A 36 10.86 -4.16 28.07
N LYS A 37 11.74 -5.13 27.75
CA LYS A 37 11.65 -5.96 26.53
C LYS A 37 10.26 -6.56 26.32
N ASP A 38 9.74 -7.24 27.35
CA ASP A 38 8.44 -7.92 27.26
C ASP A 38 7.27 -6.93 27.13
N ALA A 39 7.34 -5.80 27.86
CA ALA A 39 6.32 -4.76 27.79
C ALA A 39 6.26 -4.11 26.41
N PHE A 40 7.42 -3.85 25.80
CA PHE A 40 7.52 -3.34 24.44
C PHE A 40 6.94 -4.33 23.42
N LYS A 41 7.31 -5.62 23.51
CA LYS A 41 6.80 -6.64 22.59
C LYS A 41 5.29 -6.80 22.67
N GLU A 42 4.70 -6.79 23.86
CA GLU A 42 3.24 -6.83 23.99
C GLU A 42 2.58 -5.57 23.43
N TYR A 43 3.16 -4.39 23.65
CA TYR A 43 2.68 -3.15 23.05
C TYR A 43 2.69 -3.21 21.51
N VAL A 44 3.79 -3.66 20.90
CA VAL A 44 3.89 -3.81 19.44
C VAL A 44 2.83 -4.80 18.94
N LYS A 45 2.66 -5.95 19.59
CA LYS A 45 1.62 -6.92 19.22
C LYS A 45 0.21 -6.32 19.30
N GLU A 46 -0.09 -5.52 20.32
CA GLU A 46 -1.38 -4.86 20.46
C GLU A 46 -1.62 -3.85 19.34
N GLN A 47 -0.65 -2.98 19.06
CA GLN A 47 -0.71 -2.02 17.95
C GLN A 47 -0.90 -2.71 16.60
N VAL A 48 -0.16 -3.79 16.33
CA VAL A 48 -0.31 -4.57 15.10
C VAL A 48 -1.71 -5.19 15.00
N ARG A 49 -2.27 -5.69 16.10
CA ARG A 49 -3.63 -6.24 16.13
C ARG A 49 -4.69 -5.18 15.85
N GLU A 50 -4.57 -4.00 16.47
CA GLU A 50 -5.46 -2.86 16.23
C GLU A 50 -5.42 -2.43 14.76
N GLN A 51 -4.23 -2.21 14.22
CA GLN A 51 -4.07 -1.82 12.81
C GLN A 51 -4.59 -2.90 11.85
N LYS A 52 -4.35 -4.18 12.11
CA LYS A 52 -4.93 -5.28 11.30
C LYS A 52 -6.46 -5.28 11.36
N ARG A 53 -7.05 -4.97 12.52
CA ARG A 53 -8.51 -4.84 12.66
C ARG A 53 -9.04 -3.67 11.85
N GLU A 54 -8.42 -2.51 11.93
CA GLU A 54 -8.79 -1.32 11.15
C GLU A 54 -8.66 -1.58 9.65
N GLN A 55 -7.55 -2.19 9.20
CA GLN A 55 -7.35 -2.56 7.81
C GLN A 55 -8.43 -3.52 7.31
N ARG A 56 -8.83 -4.50 8.13
CA ARG A 56 -9.94 -5.41 7.79
C ARG A 56 -11.26 -4.65 7.66
N LEU A 57 -11.59 -3.79 8.62
CA LEU A 57 -12.81 -2.98 8.57
C LEU A 57 -12.82 -2.05 7.35
N ALA A 58 -11.69 -1.44 7.00
CA ALA A 58 -11.56 -0.61 5.80
C ALA A 58 -11.76 -1.43 4.51
N LYS A 59 -11.21 -2.66 4.45
CA LYS A 59 -11.43 -3.58 3.32
C LYS A 59 -12.90 -3.99 3.19
N GLU A 60 -13.55 -4.32 4.31
CA GLU A 60 -14.99 -4.66 4.35
C GLU A 60 -15.86 -3.47 3.94
N ALA A 61 -15.57 -2.27 4.44
CA ALA A 61 -16.28 -1.05 4.05
C ALA A 61 -16.14 -0.74 2.55
N ARG A 62 -14.94 -0.92 1.98
CA ARG A 62 -14.72 -0.77 0.53
C ARG A 62 -15.50 -1.81 -0.27
N LYS A 63 -15.50 -3.07 0.17
CA LYS A 63 -16.26 -4.13 -0.48
C LYS A 63 -17.76 -3.82 -0.46
N LYS A 64 -18.27 -3.40 0.70
CA LYS A 64 -19.67 -3.01 0.87
C LYS A 64 -20.03 -1.81 -0.02
N ALA A 65 -19.17 -0.79 -0.09
CA ALA A 65 -19.41 0.37 -0.96
C ALA A 65 -19.49 0.01 -2.45
N ILE A 66 -18.77 -1.04 -2.88
CA ILE A 66 -18.84 -1.57 -4.24
C ILE A 66 -20.13 -2.38 -4.44
N GLU A 67 -20.53 -3.19 -3.45
CA GLU A 67 -21.77 -3.98 -3.49
C GLU A 67 -23.03 -3.09 -3.48
N ASP A 68 -23.01 -2.03 -2.67
CA ASP A 68 -24.10 -1.05 -2.55
C ASP A 68 -24.11 -0.04 -3.71
N MET A 69 -23.16 -0.14 -4.65
CA MET A 69 -23.09 0.75 -5.80
C MET A 69 -24.31 0.56 -6.71
N ALA A 70 -24.91 1.67 -7.16
CA ALA A 70 -26.04 1.64 -8.08
C ALA A 70 -25.68 0.81 -9.33
N PRO A 71 -26.62 -0.01 -9.84
CA PRO A 71 -26.35 -0.92 -10.96
C PRO A 71 -25.88 -0.17 -12.22
N GLU A 72 -26.40 1.04 -12.45
CA GLU A 72 -26.00 1.90 -13.56
C GLU A 72 -24.54 2.35 -13.45
N MET A 73 -24.09 2.77 -12.26
CA MET A 73 -22.69 3.13 -12.04
C MET A 73 -21.76 1.92 -12.16
N ARG A 74 -22.18 0.78 -11.63
CA ARG A 74 -21.41 -0.46 -11.76
C ARG A 74 -21.24 -0.84 -13.23
N ALA A 75 -22.32 -0.80 -14.01
CA ALA A 75 -22.27 -1.04 -15.45
C ALA A 75 -21.38 -0.03 -16.17
N ALA A 76 -21.40 1.25 -15.78
CA ALA A 76 -20.51 2.25 -16.35
C ALA A 76 -19.03 1.94 -16.11
N PHE A 77 -18.65 1.49 -14.90
CA PHE A 77 -17.28 1.07 -14.60
C PHE A 77 -16.87 -0.19 -15.36
N GLU A 78 -17.75 -1.19 -15.46
CA GLU A 78 -17.49 -2.44 -16.18
C GLU A 78 -17.34 -2.21 -17.70
N ASN A 79 -18.07 -1.25 -18.27
CA ASN A 79 -18.03 -0.91 -19.70
C ASN A 79 -17.08 0.24 -20.04
N MET A 80 -16.29 0.74 -19.09
CA MET A 80 -15.38 1.87 -19.32
C MET A 80 -14.25 1.48 -20.27
N LEU A 81 -14.10 2.23 -21.36
CA LEU A 81 -13.04 2.03 -22.35
C LEU A 81 -11.87 2.98 -22.12
N PHE A 82 -10.66 2.44 -22.26
CA PHE A 82 -9.42 3.18 -22.10
C PHE A 82 -8.70 3.29 -23.43
N TYR A 83 -8.40 4.52 -23.83
CA TYR A 83 -7.66 4.84 -25.03
C TYR A 83 -6.36 5.53 -24.65
N LYS A 84 -5.23 5.05 -25.17
CA LYS A 84 -3.92 5.67 -24.94
C LYS A 84 -3.40 6.25 -26.25
N PHE A 85 -3.26 7.57 -26.27
CA PHE A 85 -2.79 8.32 -27.42
C PHE A 85 -1.30 8.61 -27.31
N TYR A 86 -0.57 8.30 -28.37
CA TYR A 86 0.79 8.75 -28.62
C TYR A 86 0.78 9.87 -29.65
N PRO A 87 1.79 10.76 -29.64
CA PRO A 87 1.91 11.79 -30.67
C PRO A 87 1.88 11.20 -32.08
N VAL A 88 1.22 11.92 -33.00
CA VAL A 88 1.23 11.56 -34.43
C VAL A 88 2.64 11.79 -34.97
N GLN A 89 3.17 10.82 -35.72
CA GLN A 89 4.47 11.00 -36.36
C GLN A 89 4.38 12.06 -37.45
N THR A 90 5.29 13.03 -37.35
CA THR A 90 5.56 14.04 -38.37
C THR A 90 7.01 13.88 -38.85
N PRO A 91 7.37 14.41 -40.02
CA PRO A 91 8.75 14.34 -40.53
C PRO A 91 9.80 14.89 -39.55
N ASP A 92 9.40 15.82 -38.69
CA ASP A 92 10.28 16.50 -37.72
C ASP A 92 10.35 15.79 -36.35
N THR A 93 9.64 14.68 -36.17
CA THR A 93 9.60 13.94 -34.89
C THR A 93 10.31 12.60 -34.99
N PRO A 94 11.00 12.13 -33.92
CA PRO A 94 11.58 10.80 -33.88
C PRO A 94 10.54 9.69 -34.04
N ASP A 95 10.96 8.54 -34.57
CA ASP A 95 10.12 7.36 -34.65
C ASP A 95 9.85 6.81 -33.23
N ILE A 96 8.57 6.86 -32.84
CA ILE A 96 8.09 6.36 -31.54
C ILE A 96 7.36 5.03 -31.64
N SER A 97 7.36 4.37 -32.81
CA SER A 97 6.68 3.08 -33.03
C SER A 97 7.06 2.04 -31.98
N ASN A 98 8.34 1.99 -31.62
CA ASN A 98 8.91 1.03 -30.66
C ASN A 98 8.61 1.35 -29.18
N VAL A 99 8.10 2.54 -28.86
CA VAL A 99 7.78 2.94 -27.48
C VAL A 99 6.27 2.95 -27.20
N LYS A 100 5.44 2.66 -28.21
CA LYS A 100 3.99 2.55 -28.04
C LYS A 100 3.63 1.30 -27.23
N VAL A 101 3.35 1.49 -25.95
CA VAL A 101 2.89 0.44 -25.03
C VAL A 101 1.44 0.65 -24.57
N PRO A 102 0.64 -0.43 -24.42
CA PRO A 102 -0.74 -0.36 -23.95
C PRO A 102 -0.86 -0.11 -22.44
N TYR A 103 0.17 -0.42 -21.67
CA TYR A 103 0.16 -0.20 -20.23
C TYR A 103 0.02 1.30 -19.90
N ILE A 104 -0.95 1.64 -19.06
CA ILE A 104 -1.22 3.00 -18.59
C ILE A 104 -0.54 3.19 -17.23
N ASN A 105 -1.07 2.56 -16.19
CA ASN A 105 -0.53 2.54 -14.82
C ASN A 105 -1.17 1.42 -13.99
N ARG A 106 -0.77 1.29 -12.71
CA ARG A 106 -1.29 0.26 -11.79
C ARG A 106 -2.81 0.31 -11.56
N TYR A 107 -3.43 1.47 -11.71
CA TYR A 107 -4.84 1.68 -11.38
C TYR A 107 -5.77 1.36 -12.56
N TYR A 108 -5.38 1.74 -13.78
CA TYR A 108 -6.17 1.52 -15.00
C TYR A 108 -5.71 0.30 -15.80
N GLY A 109 -4.53 -0.25 -15.52
CA GLY A 109 -3.98 -1.40 -16.22
C GLY A 109 -3.57 -1.07 -17.65
N LYS A 110 -4.18 -1.75 -18.63
CA LYS A 110 -3.87 -1.60 -20.06
C LYS A 110 -5.00 -0.87 -20.79
N ALA A 111 -4.64 -0.04 -21.75
CA ALA A 111 -5.58 0.54 -22.70
C ALA A 111 -6.22 -0.56 -23.55
N HIS A 112 -7.49 -0.38 -23.88
CA HIS A 112 -8.23 -1.21 -24.81
C HIS A 112 -7.77 -0.97 -26.25
N ALA A 113 -7.39 0.28 -26.56
CA ALA A 113 -6.76 0.64 -27.82
C ALA A 113 -5.61 1.62 -27.60
N VAL A 114 -4.55 1.44 -28.39
CA VAL A 114 -3.41 2.36 -28.48
C VAL A 114 -3.49 3.06 -29.83
N MET A 115 -3.46 4.38 -29.81
CA MET A 115 -3.52 5.24 -30.99
C MET A 115 -2.24 6.04 -31.12
#